data_AF-A0A4R2BWP9-F1
#
_entry.id   AF-A0A4R2BWP9-F1
#
_cell.length_a   1.000
_cell.length_b   1.000
_cell.length_c   1.000
_cell.angle_alpha   90.00
_cell.angle_beta   90.00
_cell.angle_gamma   90.00
#
_symmetry.space_group_name_H-M   'P 1'
#
loop_
_entity.id
_entity.type
_entity.pdbx_description
1 polymer ?
#
loop_
_entity_poly.entity_id
_entity_poly.type
_entity_poly.pdbx_seq_one_letter_code
_entity_poly.pdbx_strand_id
1 'polypeptide(L)'
;MPLFVGGGLIALVLVGLLIFLGVKALGGDDEPISNPTTTTQPTGDPSTEPSGEPSGEPSGEPSTPAGGELGNATGQAKSATDKLQADGYQCSDLFNGAQGAHRGCFKYKDATSAEAIFQFQPDGAIIGVLLRSEDSDNINNAKVTFDAALQAIGNDTFGGSEVVKIQDAVKTGQKTGKIGSTWGEFQLRNNGDDLQLSGGRSGSDSYDLPRKQFTTTEAQMYAALKPKQYTCTSSCRKTVGKYGSQSIYGYGGTSGGIRSFEMRASGEPADVKAAIPAVIADGFAAVQGPDAAALKAYVEAHNDGKSYASYVSGWRVEITGNNDDSYRSQTISIRYESFYV
;
A
#
# COMPACT_ATOMS: atom_id res chain seq x y z
N MET A 1 51.86 -19.37 -30.34
CA MET A 1 52.26 -18.75 -31.63
C MET A 1 51.00 -18.19 -32.29
N PRO A 2 51.08 -17.07 -33.05
CA PRO A 2 50.58 -15.83 -32.46
C PRO A 2 49.72 -14.90 -33.36
N LEU A 3 49.15 -13.87 -32.71
CA LEU A 3 48.92 -12.47 -33.15
C LEU A 3 48.67 -12.14 -34.65
N PHE A 4 47.47 -11.61 -34.91
CA PHE A 4 47.23 -10.27 -35.52
C PHE A 4 46.05 -9.62 -34.76
N VAL A 5 45.93 -8.33 -34.41
CA VAL A 5 46.63 -7.05 -34.71
C VAL A 5 46.11 -6.28 -35.94
N GLY A 6 45.53 -5.09 -35.69
CA GLY A 6 45.07 -4.08 -36.67
C GLY A 6 43.54 -3.90 -36.70
N GLY A 7 42.94 -2.70 -36.62
CA GLY A 7 43.49 -1.36 -36.33
C GLY A 7 42.78 -0.25 -37.14
N GLY A 8 42.05 0.66 -36.48
CA GLY A 8 41.39 1.80 -37.14
C GLY A 8 40.51 2.61 -36.19
N LEU A 9 40.72 3.94 -36.13
CA LEU A 9 40.02 4.90 -35.27
C LEU A 9 39.59 6.14 -36.10
N ILE A 10 38.85 7.04 -35.44
CA ILE A 10 38.54 8.43 -35.83
C ILE A 10 37.37 8.62 -36.82
N ALA A 11 36.21 8.96 -36.26
CA ALA A 11 35.33 10.04 -36.75
C ALA A 11 34.61 10.64 -35.53
N LEU A 12 34.62 11.96 -35.38
CA LEU A 12 34.03 12.67 -34.23
C LEU A 12 33.66 14.12 -34.59
N VAL A 13 32.94 14.79 -33.67
CA VAL A 13 32.57 16.22 -33.64
C VAL A 13 31.38 16.63 -34.56
N LEU A 14 30.64 17.66 -34.10
CA LEU A 14 29.60 18.46 -34.81
C LEU A 14 28.15 17.94 -34.91
N VAL A 15 27.50 17.67 -33.76
CA VAL A 15 26.14 18.20 -33.50
C VAL A 15 26.10 18.72 -32.07
N GLY A 16 26.06 20.05 -31.89
CA GLY A 16 26.25 20.65 -30.55
C GLY A 16 25.94 22.14 -30.43
N LEU A 17 25.22 22.73 -31.39
CA LEU A 17 24.68 24.09 -31.30
C LEU A 17 23.56 24.25 -32.35
N LEU A 18 22.39 24.76 -31.93
CA LEU A 18 21.38 25.54 -32.69
C LEU A 18 20.05 25.55 -31.94
N ILE A 19 20.06 26.12 -30.74
CA ILE A 19 18.86 26.71 -30.14
C ILE A 19 18.91 28.21 -30.49
N PHE A 20 17.74 28.80 -30.76
CA PHE A 20 17.50 30.23 -31.00
C PHE A 20 18.07 30.84 -32.30
N LEU A 21 17.16 31.23 -33.20
CA LEU A 21 17.06 32.50 -33.95
C LEU A 21 16.20 32.28 -35.21
N GLY A 22 15.15 33.08 -35.45
CA GLY A 22 14.33 32.87 -36.66
C GLY A 22 12.96 33.55 -36.77
N VAL A 23 12.66 34.65 -36.06
CA VAL A 23 11.38 35.37 -36.26
C VAL A 23 11.50 36.36 -37.43
N LYS A 24 10.93 36.03 -38.60
CA LYS A 24 10.16 36.99 -39.43
C LYS A 24 9.51 36.40 -40.69
N ALA A 25 8.30 36.90 -40.95
CA ALA A 25 7.73 37.25 -42.26
C ALA A 25 7.77 36.24 -43.43
N LEU A 26 6.63 35.59 -43.66
CA LEU A 26 5.84 35.88 -44.86
C LEU A 26 4.41 36.24 -44.43
N GLY A 27 3.73 37.11 -45.17
CA GLY A 27 2.37 37.52 -44.90
C GLY A 27 1.77 38.38 -46.01
N GLY A 28 0.44 38.45 -46.00
CA GLY A 28 -0.38 39.36 -46.78
C GLY A 28 -1.07 38.77 -48.03
N ASP A 29 -2.24 39.27 -48.44
CA ASP A 29 -3.17 40.20 -47.75
C ASP A 29 -4.58 40.14 -48.41
N ASP A 30 -5.47 41.05 -48.00
CA ASP A 30 -6.83 41.35 -48.50
C ASP A 30 -7.95 40.34 -48.11
N GLU A 31 -8.92 40.57 -47.22
CA GLU A 31 -9.84 41.73 -46.93
C GLU A 31 -10.98 41.95 -47.96
N PRO A 32 -12.08 42.67 -47.64
CA PRO A 32 -12.90 42.75 -46.39
C PRO A 32 -14.40 42.45 -46.73
N ILE A 33 -15.49 42.77 -46.00
CA ILE A 33 -15.83 43.44 -44.72
C ILE A 33 -17.15 42.82 -44.21
N SER A 34 -17.42 42.75 -42.89
CA SER A 34 -18.74 43.09 -42.26
C SER A 34 -18.80 42.79 -40.76
N ASN A 35 -19.08 43.82 -39.95
CA ASN A 35 -19.52 43.71 -38.55
C ASN A 35 -20.70 44.69 -38.34
N PRO A 36 -21.65 44.38 -37.45
CA PRO A 36 -22.04 45.43 -36.51
C PRO A 36 -22.11 44.96 -35.06
N THR A 37 -21.45 45.72 -34.20
CA THR A 37 -21.53 45.63 -32.74
C THR A 37 -22.92 45.99 -32.21
N THR A 38 -23.52 45.18 -31.34
CA THR A 38 -24.16 45.72 -30.11
C THR A 38 -24.35 44.69 -28.99
N THR A 39 -23.97 45.14 -27.80
CA THR A 39 -24.21 44.65 -26.45
C THR A 39 -25.64 44.18 -26.11
N THR A 40 -25.75 43.10 -25.34
CA THR A 40 -26.68 43.02 -24.19
C THR A 40 -26.14 42.09 -23.10
N GLN A 41 -26.19 42.57 -21.86
CA GLN A 41 -25.84 41.81 -20.64
C GLN A 41 -27.13 41.29 -19.98
N PRO A 42 -27.26 39.99 -19.69
CA PRO A 42 -28.37 39.49 -18.87
C PRO A 42 -28.07 39.71 -17.38
N THR A 43 -28.49 40.86 -16.84
CA THR A 43 -28.72 41.00 -15.39
C THR A 43 -30.03 40.32 -15.03
N GLY A 44 -30.00 39.30 -14.17
CA GLY A 44 -31.19 38.63 -13.67
C GLY A 44 -30.86 37.53 -12.67
N ASP A 45 -31.16 37.78 -11.40
CA ASP A 45 -30.95 36.83 -10.31
C ASP A 45 -31.97 35.67 -10.34
N PRO A 46 -31.53 34.39 -10.32
CA PRO A 46 -32.40 33.27 -10.01
C PRO A 46 -32.58 33.15 -8.48
N SER A 47 -33.50 33.94 -7.93
CA SER A 47 -33.87 33.84 -6.52
C SER A 47 -34.77 32.63 -6.26
N THR A 48 -34.18 31.52 -5.84
CA THR A 48 -34.87 30.38 -5.20
C THR A 48 -33.95 29.72 -4.17
N GLU A 49 -34.33 29.77 -2.89
CA GLU A 49 -33.66 28.98 -1.84
C GLU A 49 -33.94 27.48 -2.03
N PRO A 50 -32.95 26.59 -1.84
CA PRO A 50 -33.21 25.18 -1.60
C PRO A 50 -33.69 25.00 -0.15
N SER A 51 -34.98 25.25 0.10
CA SER A 51 -35.61 25.06 1.41
C SER A 51 -35.79 23.56 1.72
N GLY A 52 -34.70 22.89 2.08
CA GLY A 52 -34.65 21.48 2.43
C GLY A 52 -33.52 21.20 3.39
N GLU A 53 -33.84 21.08 4.68
CA GLU A 53 -32.90 20.62 5.70
C GLU A 53 -32.43 19.19 5.38
N PRO A 54 -31.12 18.90 5.37
CA PRO A 54 -30.63 17.54 5.36
C PRO A 54 -30.86 16.92 6.75
N SER A 55 -32.09 16.46 7.01
CA SER A 55 -32.48 15.78 8.25
C SER A 55 -31.92 14.36 8.30
N GLY A 56 -30.59 14.27 8.41
CA GLY A 56 -29.82 13.04 8.52
C GLY A 56 -28.57 13.32 9.33
N GLU A 57 -28.63 13.08 10.63
CA GLU A 57 -27.43 13.05 11.47
C GLU A 57 -26.46 11.99 10.92
N PRO A 58 -25.16 12.31 10.77
CA PRO A 58 -24.16 11.28 10.50
C PRO A 58 -23.97 10.44 11.77
N SER A 59 -24.80 9.41 11.94
CA SER A 59 -24.74 8.45 13.05
C SER A 59 -23.57 7.47 12.88
N GLY A 60 -22.37 8.00 12.71
CA GLY A 60 -21.11 7.28 12.74
C GLY A 60 -20.30 7.74 13.96
N GLU A 61 -20.02 6.83 14.88
CA GLU A 61 -19.00 7.07 15.90
C GLU A 61 -17.65 7.40 15.22
N PRO A 62 -16.83 8.29 15.82
CA PRO A 62 -15.56 8.70 15.23
C PRO A 62 -14.57 7.53 15.21
N SER A 63 -14.57 6.79 14.09
CA SER A 63 -13.62 5.72 13.80
C SER A 63 -12.19 6.27 13.91
N THR A 64 -11.36 5.58 14.69
CA THR A 64 -10.06 6.08 15.18
C THR A 64 -9.16 6.64 14.06
N PRO A 65 -8.88 7.96 14.03
CA PRO A 65 -8.15 8.59 12.93
C PRO A 65 -6.64 8.36 13.07
N ALA A 66 -6.09 7.50 12.20
CA ALA A 66 -4.67 7.40 11.87
C ALA A 66 -4.41 6.43 10.69
N GLY A 67 -5.32 5.49 10.43
CA GLY A 67 -5.33 4.71 9.19
C GLY A 67 -5.64 5.59 7.98
N GLY A 68 -5.18 5.19 6.79
CA GLY A 68 -5.39 5.90 5.54
C GLY A 68 -6.87 5.96 5.18
N GLU A 69 -7.41 7.17 5.18
CA GLU A 69 -8.85 7.44 4.98
C GLU A 69 -9.38 6.79 3.70
N LEU A 70 -10.56 6.18 3.79
CA LEU A 70 -11.24 5.60 2.64
C LEU A 70 -11.77 6.71 1.75
N GLY A 71 -11.14 6.92 0.59
CA GLY A 71 -11.69 7.78 -0.44
C GLY A 71 -12.96 7.17 -1.03
N ASN A 72 -13.78 8.03 -1.66
CA ASN A 72 -15.05 7.62 -2.26
C ASN A 72 -14.83 6.48 -3.27
N ALA A 73 -15.53 5.36 -3.04
CA ALA A 73 -15.58 4.23 -3.96
C ALA A 73 -17.02 4.01 -4.43
N THR A 74 -17.15 3.49 -5.64
CA THR A 74 -18.41 3.17 -6.32
C THR A 74 -18.35 1.73 -6.83
N GLY A 75 -19.39 1.27 -7.54
CA GLY A 75 -19.35 0.02 -8.30
C GLY A 75 -18.93 -1.23 -7.50
N GLN A 76 -18.08 -2.05 -8.13
CA GLN A 76 -17.54 -3.28 -7.55
C GLN A 76 -16.68 -2.99 -6.30
N ALA A 77 -15.85 -1.94 -6.36
CA ALA A 77 -14.98 -1.53 -5.26
C ALA A 77 -15.74 -1.16 -3.98
N LYS A 78 -16.89 -0.48 -4.10
CA LYS A 78 -17.77 -0.23 -2.94
C LYS A 78 -18.39 -1.53 -2.42
N SER A 79 -19.01 -2.33 -3.30
CA SER A 79 -19.63 -3.61 -2.89
C SER A 79 -18.65 -4.53 -2.15
N ALA A 80 -17.43 -4.65 -2.67
CA ALA A 80 -16.34 -5.37 -2.03
C ALA A 80 -15.95 -4.78 -0.67
N THR A 81 -15.79 -3.45 -0.58
CA THR A 81 -15.45 -2.77 0.68
C THR A 81 -16.53 -3.01 1.74
N ASP A 82 -17.81 -2.80 1.40
CA ASP A 82 -18.95 -2.93 2.30
C ASP A 82 -19.06 -4.37 2.85
N LYS A 83 -18.89 -5.38 1.99
CA LYS A 83 -18.91 -6.81 2.39
C LYS A 83 -17.72 -7.17 3.29
N LEU A 84 -16.51 -6.73 2.94
CA LEU A 84 -15.31 -6.97 3.76
C LEU A 84 -15.44 -6.29 5.13
N GLN A 85 -15.99 -5.08 5.21
CA GLN A 85 -16.25 -4.41 6.49
C GLN A 85 -17.32 -5.14 7.31
N ALA A 86 -18.38 -5.67 6.68
CA ALA A 86 -19.36 -6.53 7.35
C ALA A 86 -18.74 -7.84 7.89
N ASP A 87 -17.77 -8.42 7.17
CA ASP A 87 -16.94 -9.54 7.63
C ASP A 87 -15.86 -9.13 8.67
N GLY A 88 -15.80 -7.85 9.07
CA GLY A 88 -14.93 -7.33 10.12
C GLY A 88 -13.52 -6.92 9.67
N TYR A 89 -13.25 -6.84 8.37
CA TYR A 89 -11.99 -6.28 7.86
C TYR A 89 -11.95 -4.75 8.06
N GLN A 90 -10.78 -4.23 8.43
CA GLN A 90 -10.49 -2.80 8.50
C GLN A 90 -9.86 -2.36 7.18
N CYS A 91 -10.55 -1.51 6.43
CA CYS A 91 -10.13 -1.05 5.11
C CYS A 91 -9.45 0.32 5.17
N SER A 92 -8.43 0.51 4.34
CA SER A 92 -7.71 1.78 4.17
C SER A 92 -7.16 1.91 2.74
N ASP A 93 -6.98 3.15 2.26
CA ASP A 93 -6.42 3.40 0.92
C ASP A 93 -4.91 3.70 0.97
N LEU A 94 -4.14 3.03 0.10
CA LEU A 94 -2.74 3.36 -0.18
C LEU A 94 -2.66 4.67 -0.98
N PHE A 95 -3.54 4.80 -1.96
CA PHE A 95 -3.85 6.04 -2.66
C PHE A 95 -5.28 5.96 -3.22
N ASN A 96 -5.89 7.12 -3.41
CA ASN A 96 -7.17 7.28 -4.08
C ASN A 96 -7.14 8.62 -4.86
N GLY A 97 -7.51 8.61 -6.14
CA GLY A 97 -7.42 9.81 -6.97
C GLY A 97 -7.94 9.62 -8.40
N ALA A 98 -7.73 10.62 -9.25
CA ALA A 98 -8.37 10.70 -10.57
C ALA A 98 -7.97 9.59 -11.58
N GLN A 99 -6.89 8.84 -11.32
CA GLN A 99 -6.49 7.67 -12.12
C GLN A 99 -7.17 6.37 -11.68
N GLY A 100 -7.67 6.33 -10.43
CA GLY A 100 -8.13 5.14 -9.72
C GLY A 100 -7.59 5.10 -8.30
N ALA A 101 -7.71 3.94 -7.64
CA ALA A 101 -7.33 3.75 -6.25
C ALA A 101 -6.74 2.36 -5.99
N HIS A 102 -6.02 2.24 -4.87
CA HIS A 102 -5.47 0.99 -4.34
C HIS A 102 -5.88 0.88 -2.87
N ARG A 103 -6.72 -0.12 -2.57
CA ARG A 103 -7.34 -0.33 -1.25
C ARG A 103 -6.86 -1.62 -0.63
N GLY A 104 -6.59 -1.60 0.67
CA GLY A 104 -6.25 -2.77 1.47
C GLY A 104 -7.24 -2.92 2.62
N CYS A 105 -7.92 -4.05 2.66
CA CYS A 105 -8.79 -4.48 3.75
C CYS A 105 -8.07 -5.57 4.54
N PHE A 106 -7.82 -5.33 5.82
CA PHE A 106 -6.99 -6.16 6.68
C PHE A 106 -7.77 -6.69 7.89
N LYS A 107 -7.54 -7.94 8.28
CA LYS A 107 -8.20 -8.58 9.41
C LYS A 107 -7.20 -9.44 10.17
N TYR A 108 -7.06 -9.17 11.46
CA TYR A 108 -6.33 -10.02 12.40
C TYR A 108 -7.29 -10.47 13.50
N LYS A 109 -7.28 -11.76 13.81
CA LYS A 109 -8.02 -12.34 14.92
C LYS A 109 -7.28 -13.57 15.43
N ASP A 110 -6.79 -13.51 16.66
CA ASP A 110 -6.05 -14.60 17.30
C ASP A 110 -4.86 -15.02 16.42
N ALA A 111 -4.73 -16.30 16.04
CA ALA A 111 -3.73 -16.80 15.11
C ALA A 111 -4.06 -16.54 13.62
N THR A 112 -5.30 -16.17 13.29
CA THR A 112 -5.74 -15.92 11.92
C THR A 112 -5.39 -14.49 11.48
N SER A 113 -4.78 -14.37 10.30
CA SER A 113 -4.69 -13.11 9.55
C SER A 113 -5.25 -13.27 8.14
N ALA A 114 -5.78 -12.17 7.60
CA ALA A 114 -6.20 -12.10 6.21
C ALA A 114 -6.10 -10.67 5.67
N GLU A 115 -5.77 -10.58 4.38
CA GLU A 115 -5.70 -9.34 3.63
C GLU A 115 -6.40 -9.50 2.29
N ALA A 116 -7.17 -8.48 1.93
CA ALA A 116 -7.88 -8.35 0.67
C ALA A 116 -7.51 -6.98 0.08
N ILE A 117 -6.51 -7.00 -0.80
CA ILE A 117 -5.94 -5.82 -1.45
C ILE A 117 -6.46 -5.80 -2.90
N PHE A 118 -6.92 -4.64 -3.37
CA PHE A 118 -7.46 -4.51 -4.73
C PHE A 118 -7.25 -3.12 -5.33
N GLN A 119 -7.07 -3.10 -6.65
CA GLN A 119 -6.93 -1.89 -7.46
C GLN A 119 -8.22 -1.68 -8.27
N PHE A 120 -8.70 -0.44 -8.36
CA PHE A 120 -9.93 -0.11 -9.06
C PHE A 120 -9.91 1.24 -9.79
N GLN A 121 -10.66 1.29 -10.90
CA GLN A 121 -10.86 2.46 -11.75
C GLN A 121 -11.80 3.49 -11.11
N PRO A 122 -11.83 4.76 -11.56
CA PRO A 122 -12.68 5.81 -10.98
C PRO A 122 -14.19 5.55 -11.05
N ASP A 123 -14.64 4.62 -11.88
CA ASP A 123 -16.03 4.13 -11.95
C ASP A 123 -16.35 3.04 -10.91
N GLY A 124 -15.33 2.59 -10.17
CA GLY A 124 -15.42 1.52 -9.18
C GLY A 124 -15.19 0.12 -9.74
N ALA A 125 -14.80 -0.03 -11.01
CA ALA A 125 -14.49 -1.34 -11.59
C ALA A 125 -13.14 -1.86 -11.06
N ILE A 126 -13.12 -3.06 -10.50
CA ILE A 126 -11.89 -3.69 -10.00
C ILE A 126 -11.09 -4.27 -11.18
N ILE A 127 -9.80 -3.94 -11.22
CA ILE A 127 -8.86 -4.34 -12.29
C ILE A 127 -7.81 -5.34 -11.82
N GLY A 128 -7.60 -5.48 -10.51
CA GLY A 128 -6.61 -6.42 -9.98
C GLY A 128 -6.81 -6.68 -8.49
N VAL A 129 -6.53 -7.91 -8.06
CA VAL A 129 -6.76 -8.39 -6.69
C VAL A 129 -5.58 -9.18 -6.15
N LEU A 130 -5.35 -9.06 -4.84
CA LEU A 130 -4.51 -9.93 -4.01
C LEU A 130 -5.31 -10.31 -2.77
N LEU A 131 -5.66 -11.58 -2.66
CA LEU A 131 -6.25 -12.17 -1.47
C LEU A 131 -5.21 -13.03 -0.79
N ARG A 132 -5.05 -12.91 0.53
CA ARG A 132 -4.22 -13.81 1.32
C ARG A 132 -4.86 -14.09 2.67
N SER A 133 -4.70 -15.33 3.16
CA SER A 133 -5.04 -15.71 4.53
C SER A 133 -3.98 -16.65 5.08
N GLU A 134 -3.62 -16.44 6.35
CA GLU A 134 -2.65 -17.24 7.08
C GLU A 134 -3.23 -17.58 8.46
N ASP A 135 -3.18 -18.84 8.86
CA ASP A 135 -3.52 -19.29 10.23
C ASP A 135 -2.52 -20.37 10.65
N SER A 136 -1.68 -20.05 11.63
CA SER A 136 -0.58 -20.93 12.10
C SER A 136 -1.07 -22.15 12.86
N ASP A 137 -2.31 -22.13 13.35
CA ASP A 137 -2.83 -23.07 14.33
C ASP A 137 -3.81 -24.05 13.67
N ASN A 138 -4.52 -23.61 12.63
CA ASN A 138 -5.50 -24.41 11.90
C ASN A 138 -5.63 -24.03 10.41
N ILE A 139 -5.04 -24.87 9.55
CA ILE A 139 -5.19 -24.91 8.09
C ILE A 139 -6.64 -24.72 7.58
N ASN A 140 -7.66 -25.16 8.34
CA ASN A 140 -9.05 -24.99 7.93
C ASN A 140 -9.58 -23.57 8.17
N ASN A 141 -9.09 -22.85 9.19
CA ASN A 141 -9.44 -21.45 9.43
C ASN A 141 -8.93 -20.54 8.30
N ALA A 142 -7.68 -20.76 7.87
CA ALA A 142 -7.08 -20.04 6.74
C ALA A 142 -7.93 -20.22 5.47
N LYS A 143 -8.37 -21.45 5.17
CA LYS A 143 -9.24 -21.74 4.02
C LYS A 143 -10.61 -21.07 4.13
N VAL A 144 -11.26 -21.11 5.31
CA VAL A 144 -12.56 -20.46 5.53
C VAL A 144 -12.46 -18.93 5.41
N THR A 145 -11.39 -18.34 5.93
CA THR A 145 -11.19 -16.88 5.91
C THR A 145 -10.78 -16.38 4.52
N PHE A 146 -9.95 -17.15 3.80
CA PHE A 146 -9.68 -16.95 2.38
C PHE A 146 -10.96 -17.03 1.54
N ASP A 147 -11.82 -18.03 1.78
CA ASP A 147 -13.06 -18.19 1.00
C ASP A 147 -14.07 -17.06 1.26
N ALA A 148 -14.17 -16.55 2.48
CA ALA A 148 -14.97 -15.36 2.77
C ALA A 148 -14.49 -14.13 1.95
N ALA A 149 -13.19 -13.85 1.95
CA ALA A 149 -12.61 -12.76 1.14
C ALA A 149 -12.83 -12.97 -0.38
N LEU A 150 -12.68 -14.22 -0.83
CA LEU A 150 -12.92 -14.62 -2.22
C LEU A 150 -14.36 -14.41 -2.65
N GLN A 151 -15.34 -14.75 -1.79
CA GLN A 151 -16.75 -14.55 -2.05
C GLN A 151 -17.17 -13.07 -1.97
N ALA A 152 -16.59 -12.29 -1.04
CA ALA A 152 -16.88 -10.87 -0.85
C ALA A 152 -16.51 -10.03 -2.10
N ILE A 153 -15.30 -10.21 -2.63
CA ILE A 153 -14.83 -9.53 -3.86
C ILE A 153 -15.33 -10.23 -5.12
N GLY A 154 -15.19 -11.55 -5.19
CA GLY A 154 -15.16 -12.29 -6.45
C GLY A 154 -16.48 -12.40 -7.19
N ASN A 155 -17.59 -12.58 -6.47
CA ASN A 155 -18.91 -12.77 -7.07
C ASN A 155 -19.32 -11.59 -7.96
N ASP A 156 -19.00 -10.36 -7.55
CA ASP A 156 -19.35 -9.12 -8.27
C ASP A 156 -18.23 -8.69 -9.25
N THR A 157 -16.98 -9.09 -8.96
CA THR A 157 -15.79 -8.68 -9.73
C THR A 157 -15.55 -9.53 -10.96
N PHE A 158 -15.49 -10.86 -10.77
CA PHE A 158 -15.11 -11.84 -11.79
C PHE A 158 -16.15 -12.94 -12.00
N GLY A 159 -17.19 -13.00 -11.16
CA GLY A 159 -18.35 -13.88 -11.32
C GLY A 159 -18.23 -15.20 -10.54
N GLY A 160 -19.37 -15.69 -10.06
CA GLY A 160 -19.45 -16.88 -9.21
C GLY A 160 -18.90 -18.18 -9.87
N SER A 161 -18.90 -18.28 -11.21
CA SER A 161 -18.26 -19.42 -11.90
C SER A 161 -16.75 -19.46 -11.70
N GLU A 162 -16.11 -18.30 -11.59
CA GLU A 162 -14.66 -18.20 -11.41
C GLU A 162 -14.29 -18.31 -9.93
N VAL A 163 -15.15 -17.82 -9.02
CA VAL A 163 -15.08 -18.12 -7.57
C VAL A 163 -15.03 -19.65 -7.36
N VAL A 164 -15.96 -20.41 -7.94
CA VAL A 164 -16.02 -21.88 -7.77
C VAL A 164 -14.77 -22.57 -8.31
N LYS A 165 -14.22 -22.15 -9.46
CA LYS A 165 -12.94 -22.70 -9.98
C LYS A 165 -11.79 -22.51 -8.99
N ILE A 166 -11.68 -21.33 -8.39
CA ILE A 166 -10.62 -21.01 -7.42
C ILE A 166 -10.82 -21.81 -6.12
N GLN A 167 -12.07 -21.89 -5.63
CA GLN A 167 -12.42 -22.73 -4.50
C GLN A 167 -12.03 -24.20 -4.73
N ASP A 168 -12.31 -24.75 -5.92
CA ASP A 168 -12.04 -26.16 -6.23
C ASP A 168 -10.53 -26.44 -6.38
N ALA A 169 -9.74 -25.50 -6.90
CA ALA A 169 -8.27 -25.57 -6.86
C ALA A 169 -7.72 -25.57 -5.42
N VAL A 170 -8.33 -24.78 -4.51
CA VAL A 170 -7.98 -24.78 -3.08
C VAL A 170 -8.40 -26.09 -2.39
N LYS A 171 -9.61 -26.60 -2.66
CA LYS A 171 -10.13 -27.88 -2.10
C LYS A 171 -9.29 -29.08 -2.54
N THR A 172 -8.87 -29.12 -3.81
CA THR A 172 -8.02 -30.19 -4.36
C THR A 172 -6.56 -30.11 -3.89
N GLY A 173 -6.17 -29.06 -3.16
CA GLY A 173 -4.83 -28.93 -2.59
C GLY A 173 -3.77 -28.54 -3.61
N GLN A 174 -4.15 -27.85 -4.69
CA GLN A 174 -3.19 -27.35 -5.68
C GLN A 174 -2.23 -26.34 -5.05
N LYS A 175 -0.97 -26.75 -4.81
CA LYS A 175 0.02 -25.95 -4.09
C LYS A 175 0.40 -24.64 -4.77
N THR A 176 0.50 -24.66 -6.11
CA THR A 176 0.70 -23.46 -6.92
C THR A 176 0.07 -23.64 -8.30
N GLY A 177 -0.24 -22.54 -8.98
CA GLY A 177 -0.43 -22.53 -10.43
C GLY A 177 -1.36 -21.43 -10.94
N LYS A 178 -1.39 -21.32 -12.28
CA LYS A 178 -2.28 -20.40 -12.99
C LYS A 178 -3.69 -20.98 -13.08
N ILE A 179 -4.70 -20.16 -12.81
CA ILE A 179 -6.11 -20.47 -13.01
C ILE A 179 -6.63 -19.48 -14.05
N GLY A 180 -6.88 -19.95 -15.27
CA GLY A 180 -7.41 -19.14 -16.36
C GLY A 180 -8.91 -18.89 -16.17
N SER A 181 -9.32 -17.63 -16.26
CA SER A 181 -10.73 -17.21 -16.16
C SER A 181 -11.16 -16.39 -17.38
N THR A 182 -12.46 -16.11 -17.47
CA THR A 182 -13.01 -15.15 -18.46
C THR A 182 -12.72 -13.69 -18.11
N TRP A 183 -12.40 -13.39 -16.84
CA TRP A 183 -12.07 -12.05 -16.36
C TRP A 183 -10.58 -11.73 -16.54
N GLY A 184 -9.70 -12.71 -16.32
CA GLY A 184 -8.27 -12.52 -16.14
C GLY A 184 -7.48 -13.82 -15.95
N GLU A 185 -6.20 -13.70 -15.63
CA GLU A 185 -5.41 -14.82 -15.11
C GLU A 185 -5.25 -14.65 -13.60
N PHE A 186 -5.49 -15.73 -12.83
CA PHE A 186 -5.15 -15.79 -11.42
C PHE A 186 -3.92 -16.67 -11.19
N GLN A 187 -3.12 -16.34 -10.18
CA GLN A 187 -2.03 -17.16 -9.68
C GLN A 187 -2.34 -17.58 -8.23
N LEU A 188 -2.60 -18.87 -8.03
CA LEU A 188 -2.82 -19.46 -6.71
C LEU A 188 -1.48 -19.93 -6.11
N ARG A 189 -1.32 -19.73 -4.81
CA ARG A 189 -0.37 -20.40 -3.92
C ARG A 189 -1.12 -20.89 -2.66
N ASN A 190 -0.80 -22.10 -2.21
CA ASN A 190 -1.50 -22.80 -1.14
C ASN A 190 -0.49 -23.71 -0.44
N ASN A 191 0.10 -23.22 0.64
CA ASN A 191 1.02 -24.00 1.47
C ASN A 191 0.24 -24.89 2.47
N GLY A 192 -1.00 -24.51 2.75
CA GLY A 192 -1.95 -25.16 3.67
C GLY A 192 -2.41 -24.18 4.75
N ASP A 193 -1.44 -23.67 5.50
CA ASP A 193 -1.55 -22.59 6.49
C ASP A 193 -1.62 -21.21 5.84
N ASP A 194 -0.75 -20.94 4.87
CA ASP A 194 -0.71 -19.74 4.01
C ASP A 194 -1.37 -20.03 2.65
N LEU A 195 -2.46 -19.32 2.35
CA LEU A 195 -3.12 -19.28 1.05
C LEU A 195 -3.04 -17.87 0.47
N GLN A 196 -2.66 -17.77 -0.80
CA GLN A 196 -2.52 -16.51 -1.53
C GLN A 196 -3.05 -16.66 -2.96
N LEU A 197 -3.80 -15.66 -3.44
CA LEU A 197 -4.29 -15.57 -4.80
C LEU A 197 -4.08 -14.13 -5.29
N SER A 198 -3.25 -13.95 -6.31
CA SER A 198 -3.27 -12.72 -7.11
C SER A 198 -4.02 -12.94 -8.43
N GLY A 199 -4.53 -11.88 -9.05
CA GLY A 199 -5.03 -11.97 -10.43
C GLY A 199 -5.50 -10.63 -10.99
N GLY A 200 -5.26 -10.43 -12.29
CA GLY A 200 -5.46 -9.17 -13.00
C GLY A 200 -6.43 -9.30 -14.17
N ARG A 201 -7.24 -8.26 -14.38
CA ARG A 201 -8.27 -8.20 -15.43
C ARG A 201 -7.64 -8.11 -16.81
N SER A 202 -8.11 -8.96 -17.72
CA SER A 202 -7.62 -9.03 -19.11
C SER A 202 -7.77 -7.67 -19.80
N GLY A 203 -6.66 -7.13 -20.32
CA GLY A 203 -6.64 -5.83 -21.00
C GLY A 203 -6.76 -4.62 -20.06
N SER A 204 -6.43 -4.77 -18.78
CA SER A 204 -6.24 -3.67 -17.83
C SER A 204 -4.82 -3.73 -17.26
N ASP A 205 -4.12 -2.60 -17.23
CA ASP A 205 -2.79 -2.51 -16.62
C ASP A 205 -2.89 -2.17 -15.12
N SER A 206 -1.98 -2.75 -14.33
CA SER A 206 -1.76 -2.39 -12.92
C SER A 206 -1.33 -0.93 -12.77
N TYR A 207 -1.79 -0.24 -11.73
CA TYR A 207 -1.28 1.08 -11.38
C TYR A 207 0.16 1.00 -10.85
N ASP A 208 1.02 1.93 -11.31
CA ASP A 208 2.33 2.17 -10.72
C ASP A 208 2.17 2.59 -9.24
N LEU A 209 2.68 1.77 -8.32
CA LEU A 209 2.64 2.12 -6.90
C LEU A 209 3.65 3.25 -6.60
N PRO A 210 3.22 4.37 -5.98
CA PRO A 210 4.10 5.51 -5.76
C PRO A 210 5.25 5.13 -4.82
N ARG A 211 6.49 5.18 -5.33
CA ARG A 211 7.69 4.78 -4.57
C ARG A 211 7.91 5.70 -3.36
N LYS A 212 7.58 5.20 -2.17
CA LYS A 212 7.87 5.84 -0.89
C LYS A 212 9.29 5.55 -0.40
N GLN A 213 9.91 6.57 0.19
CA GLN A 213 11.11 6.45 1.02
C GLN A 213 11.13 7.56 2.07
N PHE A 214 11.72 7.29 3.23
CA PHE A 214 12.15 8.31 4.18
C PHE A 214 13.26 9.17 3.55
N THR A 215 13.49 10.40 4.04
CA THR A 215 14.66 11.20 3.62
C THR A 215 15.96 10.71 4.26
N THR A 216 15.86 9.93 5.35
CA THR A 216 16.99 9.33 6.04
C THR A 216 17.51 8.08 5.33
N THR A 217 18.83 7.99 5.19
CA THR A 217 19.58 6.82 4.73
C THR A 217 19.92 5.85 5.87
N GLU A 218 20.20 4.58 5.56
CA GLU A 218 20.61 3.57 6.55
C GLU A 218 21.78 4.04 7.43
N ALA A 219 22.79 4.67 6.82
CA ALA A 219 23.98 5.16 7.51
C ALA A 219 23.66 6.29 8.52
N GLN A 220 22.73 7.19 8.19
CA GLN A 220 22.26 8.25 9.09
C GLN A 220 21.44 7.66 10.26
N MET A 221 20.56 6.69 9.99
CA MET A 221 19.80 5.98 11.02
C MET A 221 20.75 5.25 11.99
N TYR A 222 21.76 4.54 11.47
CA TYR A 222 22.80 3.91 12.30
C TYR A 222 23.64 4.92 13.10
N ALA A 223 23.89 6.11 12.56
CA ALA A 223 24.56 7.19 13.29
C ALA A 223 23.70 7.75 14.44
N ALA A 224 22.39 7.85 14.26
CA ALA A 224 21.44 8.29 15.29
C ALA A 224 21.25 7.24 16.41
N LEU A 225 21.35 5.95 16.10
CA LEU A 225 21.10 4.86 17.04
C LEU A 225 22.34 4.44 17.86
N LYS A 226 23.57 4.64 17.35
CA LYS A 226 24.80 4.33 18.11
C LYS A 226 24.92 5.08 19.45
N PRO A 227 24.65 6.40 19.55
CA PRO A 227 24.61 7.12 20.83
C PRO A 227 23.59 6.56 21.83
N LYS A 228 22.53 5.92 21.33
CA LYS A 228 21.47 5.28 22.12
C LYS A 228 21.82 3.85 22.58
N GLN A 229 23.10 3.46 22.43
CA GLN A 229 23.68 2.17 22.82
C GLN A 229 23.18 0.98 21.98
N TYR A 230 22.81 1.20 20.72
CA TYR A 230 22.56 0.10 19.79
C TYR A 230 23.86 -0.34 19.10
N THR A 231 24.10 -1.66 19.09
CA THR A 231 25.12 -2.29 18.25
C THR A 231 24.54 -2.48 16.86
N CYS A 232 25.03 -1.69 15.89
CA CYS A 232 24.53 -1.69 14.51
C CYS A 232 25.48 -2.44 13.56
N THR A 233 24.97 -3.49 12.92
CA THR A 233 25.64 -4.22 11.82
C THR A 233 24.78 -4.17 10.55
N SER A 234 24.07 -5.25 10.20
CA SER A 234 22.98 -5.23 9.21
C SER A 234 21.64 -4.81 9.83
N SER A 235 21.55 -4.76 11.16
CA SER A 235 20.53 -4.01 11.89
C SER A 235 21.08 -3.53 13.23
N CYS A 236 20.42 -2.54 13.85
CA CYS A 236 20.76 -2.02 15.17
C CYS A 236 20.07 -2.85 16.25
N ARG A 237 20.81 -3.44 17.20
CA ARG A 237 20.26 -4.22 18.33
C ARG A 237 20.74 -3.70 19.68
N LYS A 238 19.87 -3.83 20.69
CA LYS A 238 20.13 -3.53 22.11
C LYS A 238 19.49 -4.60 22.99
N THR A 239 20.18 -5.04 24.03
CA THR A 239 19.67 -6.07 24.96
C THR A 239 18.50 -5.54 25.78
N VAL A 240 17.52 -6.40 26.07
CA VAL A 240 16.31 -6.11 26.86
C VAL A 240 16.16 -7.23 27.88
N GLY A 241 16.16 -6.90 29.18
CA GLY A 241 16.14 -7.93 30.22
C GLY A 241 17.36 -8.85 30.20
N LYS A 242 17.17 -10.11 30.59
CA LYS A 242 18.22 -11.14 30.61
C LYS A 242 18.40 -11.87 29.28
N TYR A 243 17.30 -12.15 28.57
CA TYR A 243 17.29 -12.96 27.34
C TYR A 243 16.67 -12.25 26.13
N GLY A 244 16.12 -11.06 26.31
CA GLY A 244 15.44 -10.30 25.26
C GLY A 244 16.36 -9.36 24.48
N SER A 245 15.80 -8.79 23.41
CA SER A 245 16.39 -7.67 22.69
C SER A 245 15.33 -6.78 22.06
N GLN A 246 15.70 -5.52 21.84
CA GLN A 246 15.03 -4.63 20.91
C GLN A 246 15.94 -4.36 19.70
N SER A 247 15.34 -4.21 18.53
CA SER A 247 16.07 -4.00 17.29
C SER A 247 15.36 -3.02 16.35
N ILE A 248 16.15 -2.22 15.65
CA ILE A 248 15.69 -1.31 14.61
C ILE A 248 16.46 -1.63 13.33
N TYR A 249 15.73 -1.81 12.24
CA TYR A 249 16.23 -2.12 10.91
C TYR A 249 15.67 -1.12 9.91
N GLY A 250 16.49 -0.74 8.93
CA GLY A 250 16.14 0.17 7.86
C GLY A 250 16.87 -0.28 6.62
N TYR A 251 16.14 -0.41 5.53
CA TYR A 251 16.64 -0.86 4.24
C TYR A 251 16.23 0.11 3.13
N GLY A 252 17.20 0.52 2.31
CA GLY A 252 17.05 1.52 1.26
C GLY A 252 17.41 1.03 -0.14
N GLY A 253 17.86 1.96 -0.96
CA GLY A 253 18.64 1.70 -2.18
C GLY A 253 20.08 2.19 -2.00
N THR A 254 21.00 1.79 -2.88
CA THR A 254 22.44 2.11 -2.79
C THR A 254 22.78 3.61 -2.75
N SER A 255 21.86 4.47 -3.18
CA SER A 255 21.93 5.94 -3.01
C SER A 255 20.59 6.54 -2.58
N GLY A 256 19.72 5.73 -1.96
CA GLY A 256 18.33 6.08 -1.66
C GLY A 256 18.06 6.22 -0.15
N GLY A 257 16.89 6.74 0.17
CA GLY A 257 16.37 6.71 1.53
C GLY A 257 15.88 5.32 1.94
N ILE A 258 15.55 5.16 3.23
CA ILE A 258 14.95 3.92 3.75
C ILE A 258 13.54 3.75 3.13
N ARG A 259 13.27 2.57 2.55
CA ARG A 259 11.99 2.17 1.94
C ARG A 259 11.31 1.02 2.67
N SER A 260 12.03 0.33 3.55
CA SER A 260 11.50 -0.65 4.51
C SER A 260 12.13 -0.38 5.86
N PHE A 261 11.31 -0.08 6.86
CA PHE A 261 11.71 0.30 8.21
C PHE A 261 11.00 -0.61 9.22
N GLU A 262 11.74 -1.19 10.15
CA GLU A 262 11.22 -2.19 11.08
C GLU A 262 11.75 -1.98 12.50
N MET A 263 10.86 -2.00 13.47
CA MET A 263 11.15 -1.86 14.90
C MET A 263 10.58 -3.08 15.61
N ARG A 264 11.35 -3.71 16.49
CA ARG A 264 10.94 -4.93 17.20
C ARG A 264 11.45 -4.93 18.63
N ALA A 265 10.68 -5.49 19.56
CA ALA A 265 11.23 -5.99 20.82
C ALA A 265 10.66 -7.38 21.14
N SER A 266 11.46 -8.21 21.82
CA SER A 266 11.08 -9.58 22.17
C SER A 266 11.91 -10.14 23.33
N GLY A 267 11.31 -10.96 24.19
CA GLY A 267 11.89 -11.42 25.46
C GLY A 267 10.83 -11.71 26.53
N GLU A 268 11.20 -11.59 27.80
CA GLU A 268 10.28 -11.77 28.93
C GLU A 268 9.16 -10.69 28.90
N PRO A 269 7.88 -11.02 29.16
CA PRO A 269 6.76 -10.10 28.90
C PRO A 269 6.84 -8.73 29.59
N ALA A 270 7.38 -8.67 30.80
CA ALA A 270 7.57 -7.43 31.55
C ALA A 270 8.61 -6.51 30.89
N ASP A 271 9.77 -7.06 30.52
CA ASP A 271 10.85 -6.31 29.87
C ASP A 271 10.42 -5.80 28.48
N VAL A 272 9.70 -6.63 27.71
CA VAL A 272 9.19 -6.24 26.39
C VAL A 272 8.16 -5.12 26.50
N LYS A 273 7.25 -5.19 27.49
CA LYS A 273 6.26 -4.13 27.73
C LYS A 273 6.91 -2.79 28.09
N ALA A 274 8.07 -2.81 28.77
CA ALA A 274 8.87 -1.61 29.03
C ALA A 274 9.69 -1.14 27.81
N ALA A 275 10.20 -2.08 27.00
CA ALA A 275 11.07 -1.80 25.85
C ALA A 275 10.33 -1.26 24.62
N ILE A 276 9.08 -1.66 24.38
CA ILE A 276 8.36 -1.28 23.15
C ILE A 276 8.19 0.25 22.97
N PRO A 277 7.73 1.02 23.98
CA PRO A 277 7.69 2.49 23.86
C PRO A 277 9.07 3.10 23.55
N ALA A 278 10.15 2.52 24.10
CA ALA A 278 11.51 3.00 23.86
C ALA A 278 11.99 2.69 22.43
N VAL A 279 11.73 1.49 21.88
CA VAL A 279 12.15 1.17 20.50
C VAL A 279 11.34 1.94 19.45
N ILE A 280 10.06 2.23 19.72
CA ILE A 280 9.22 3.11 18.88
C ILE A 280 9.77 4.54 18.90
N ALA A 281 10.00 5.11 20.09
CA ALA A 281 10.55 6.47 20.22
C ALA A 281 11.98 6.58 19.65
N ASP A 282 12.79 5.54 19.79
CA ASP A 282 14.14 5.49 19.22
C ASP A 282 14.13 5.39 17.70
N GLY A 283 13.25 4.56 17.14
CA GLY A 283 13.10 4.38 15.71
C GLY A 283 12.62 5.65 15.01
N PHE A 284 11.51 6.25 15.47
CA PHE A 284 10.99 7.48 14.88
C PHE A 284 11.89 8.71 15.12
N ALA A 285 12.76 8.70 16.13
CA ALA A 285 13.82 9.70 16.27
C ALA A 285 15.05 9.46 15.36
N ALA A 286 15.15 8.28 14.74
CA ALA A 286 16.25 7.90 13.85
C ALA A 286 15.87 7.93 12.36
N VAL A 287 14.63 8.29 12.00
CA VAL A 287 14.16 8.50 10.63
C VAL A 287 13.47 9.86 10.46
N GLN A 288 13.51 10.39 9.24
CA GLN A 288 12.91 11.67 8.84
C GLN A 288 12.17 11.50 7.52
N GLY A 289 11.12 12.29 7.31
CA GLY A 289 10.30 12.28 6.10
C GLY A 289 8.94 12.95 6.36
N PRO A 290 8.20 13.35 5.32
CA PRO A 290 6.92 14.04 5.49
C PRO A 290 5.89 13.17 6.23
N ASP A 291 5.86 11.86 5.95
CA ASP A 291 4.91 10.92 6.52
C ASP A 291 5.24 10.50 7.97
N ALA A 292 6.46 10.78 8.46
CA ALA A 292 6.99 10.18 9.68
C ALA A 292 6.17 10.49 10.94
N ALA A 293 5.53 11.67 11.00
CA ALA A 293 4.66 12.05 12.12
C ALA A 293 3.33 11.26 12.13
N ALA A 294 2.71 11.05 10.96
CA ALA A 294 1.48 10.28 10.83
C ALA A 294 1.72 8.78 11.11
N LEU A 295 2.81 8.24 10.57
CA LEU A 295 3.29 6.89 10.86
C LEU A 295 3.55 6.67 12.35
N LYS A 296 4.15 7.64 13.04
CA LYS A 296 4.35 7.60 14.49
C LYS A 296 3.02 7.58 15.25
N ALA A 297 2.11 8.49 14.90
CA ALA A 297 0.80 8.60 15.54
C ALA A 297 -0.02 7.30 15.41
N TYR A 298 -0.03 6.68 14.21
CA TYR A 298 -0.66 5.37 14.01
C TYR A 298 -0.05 4.29 14.91
N VAL A 299 1.28 4.18 14.93
CA VAL A 299 1.99 3.15 15.70
C VAL A 299 1.81 3.33 17.21
N GLU A 300 1.79 4.57 17.70
CA GLU A 300 1.55 4.87 19.12
C GLU A 300 0.10 4.61 19.53
N ALA A 301 -0.88 4.87 18.66
CA ALA A 301 -2.29 4.57 18.90
C ALA A 301 -2.59 3.07 18.93
N HIS A 302 -1.89 2.27 18.12
CA HIS A 302 -2.08 0.82 18.00
C HIS A 302 -1.09 0.00 18.86
N ASN A 303 -0.51 0.61 19.89
CA ASN A 303 0.48 -0.02 20.77
C ASN A 303 -0.13 -0.72 22.01
N ASP A 304 -1.23 -1.46 21.84
CA ASP A 304 -1.80 -2.28 22.92
C ASP A 304 -1.22 -3.72 22.94
N GLY A 305 -0.60 -4.15 21.83
CA GLY A 305 0.01 -5.45 21.63
C GLY A 305 -0.78 -6.41 20.75
N LYS A 306 -1.97 -6.03 20.25
CA LYS A 306 -2.66 -6.79 19.19
C LYS A 306 -1.93 -6.63 17.85
N SER A 307 -2.33 -7.46 16.88
CA SER A 307 -1.86 -7.36 15.49
C SER A 307 -2.80 -6.50 14.65
N TYR A 308 -2.23 -5.70 13.75
CA TYR A 308 -2.91 -4.72 12.90
C TYR A 308 -2.18 -4.61 11.55
N ALA A 309 -2.91 -4.31 10.48
CA ALA A 309 -2.32 -3.72 9.28
C ALA A 309 -3.24 -2.64 8.71
N SER A 310 -2.64 -1.63 8.10
CA SER A 310 -3.33 -0.53 7.42
C SER A 310 -2.35 0.16 6.46
N TYR A 311 -2.88 0.81 5.43
CA TYR A 311 -2.12 1.81 4.70
C TYR A 311 -2.16 3.14 5.46
N VAL A 312 -1.01 3.78 5.69
CA VAL A 312 -0.90 5.06 6.42
C VAL A 312 -0.05 6.01 5.59
N SER A 313 -0.63 7.14 5.17
CA SER A 313 0.02 8.14 4.31
C SER A 313 0.72 7.55 3.07
N GLY A 314 0.18 6.46 2.49
CA GLY A 314 0.76 5.75 1.34
C GLY A 314 1.88 4.76 1.65
N TRP A 315 2.05 4.35 2.91
CA TRP A 315 2.91 3.23 3.33
C TRP A 315 2.08 2.05 3.83
N ARG A 316 2.52 0.81 3.63
CA ARG A 316 2.00 -0.34 4.39
C ARG A 316 2.58 -0.29 5.81
N VAL A 317 1.71 -0.21 6.81
CA VAL A 317 2.07 -0.37 8.22
C VAL A 317 1.47 -1.66 8.73
N GLU A 318 2.31 -2.49 9.33
CA GLU A 318 1.93 -3.79 9.85
C GLU A 318 2.55 -3.96 11.26
N ILE A 319 1.70 -4.16 12.25
CA ILE A 319 2.06 -4.41 13.64
C ILE A 319 1.67 -5.86 13.92
N THR A 320 2.62 -6.70 14.35
CA THR A 320 2.34 -8.09 14.73
C THR A 320 2.83 -8.35 16.14
N GLY A 321 1.99 -8.99 16.94
CA GLY A 321 2.27 -9.30 18.35
C GLY A 321 2.06 -10.76 18.68
N ASN A 322 2.98 -11.35 19.43
CA ASN A 322 2.77 -12.56 20.22
C ASN A 322 2.85 -12.17 21.71
N ASN A 323 1.82 -12.53 22.47
CA ASN A 323 1.64 -12.17 23.88
C ASN A 323 1.54 -13.40 24.80
N ASP A 324 2.27 -14.46 24.49
CA ASP A 324 2.41 -15.64 25.37
C ASP A 324 2.99 -15.26 26.76
N ASP A 325 2.49 -15.92 27.81
CA ASP A 325 2.86 -15.66 29.21
C ASP A 325 4.35 -15.91 29.52
N SER A 326 5.03 -16.72 28.71
CA SER A 326 6.46 -17.04 28.83
C SER A 326 7.35 -16.20 27.89
N TYR A 327 6.83 -15.75 26.75
CA TYR A 327 7.59 -15.01 25.74
C TYR A 327 6.71 -14.01 24.99
N ARG A 328 7.00 -12.71 25.15
CA ARG A 328 6.36 -11.66 24.36
C ARG A 328 7.26 -11.27 23.18
N SER A 329 6.66 -10.98 22.04
CA SER A 329 7.33 -10.25 20.95
C SER A 329 6.36 -9.34 20.21
N GLN A 330 6.83 -8.19 19.75
CA GLN A 330 6.04 -7.28 18.94
C GLN A 330 6.95 -6.66 17.88
N THR A 331 6.51 -6.69 16.62
CA THR A 331 7.21 -6.16 15.45
C THR A 331 6.32 -5.13 14.79
N ILE A 332 6.88 -3.97 14.46
CA ILE A 332 6.26 -2.89 13.70
C ILE A 332 7.04 -2.75 12.40
N SER A 333 6.39 -2.98 11.27
CA SER A 333 6.94 -2.99 9.93
C SER A 333 6.28 -1.90 9.10
N ILE A 334 7.07 -0.98 8.55
CA ILE A 334 6.64 0.14 7.71
C ILE A 334 7.36 0.01 6.37
N ARG A 335 6.63 -0.32 5.30
CA ARG A 335 7.19 -0.68 4.00
C ARG A 335 6.44 0.03 2.86
N TYR A 336 7.12 0.33 1.77
CA TYR A 336 6.41 0.63 0.52
C TYR A 336 5.64 -0.62 0.07
N GLU A 337 4.40 -0.47 -0.39
CA GLU A 337 3.65 -1.58 -0.96
C GLU A 337 4.24 -1.98 -2.32
N SER A 338 4.25 -3.28 -2.61
CA SER A 338 4.84 -3.85 -3.82
C SER A 338 3.90 -4.81 -4.56
N PHE A 339 2.60 -4.79 -4.26
CA PHE A 339 1.61 -5.55 -5.00
C PHE A 339 1.37 -4.97 -6.41
N TYR A 340 2.01 -5.59 -7.40
CA TYR A 340 1.67 -5.49 -8.82
C TYR A 340 0.92 -6.75 -9.24
N VAL A 341 0.03 -6.57 -10.22
CA VAL A 341 -0.83 -7.60 -10.80
C VAL A 341 -0.36 -7.95 -12.21
#